data_AF-A0A9D6Y7Z6-F1
#
_entry.id   AF-A0A9D6Y7Z6-F1
#
_cell.length_a   1.000
_cell.length_b   1.000
_cell.length_c   1.000
_cell.angle_alpha   90.00
_cell.angle_beta   90.00
_cell.angle_gamma   90.00
#
_symmetry.space_group_name_H-M   'P 1'
#
loop_
_entity.id
_entity.type
_entity.pdbx_description
1 polymer ?
#
loop_
_entity_poly.entity_id
_entity_poly.type
_entity_poly.pdbx_seq_one_letter_code
_entity_poly.pdbx_strand_id
1 'polypeptide(L)' 'MAVIPAKAVYILASKRNGTLYIGVTSQLATRVWQHKSKVVEGFSAKY' A
#
# COMPACT_ATOMS: atom_id res chain seq x y z
N MET A 1 8.77 12.62 -24.13
CA MET A 1 9.55 12.03 -23.01
C MET A 1 8.58 11.50 -21.97
N ALA A 2 8.52 10.20 -21.73
CA ALA A 2 7.75 9.64 -20.63
C ALA A 2 8.57 9.79 -19.33
N VAL A 3 8.09 10.60 -18.39
CA VAL A 3 8.63 10.61 -17.04
C VAL A 3 8.24 9.28 -16.39
N ILE A 4 9.21 8.39 -16.18
CA ILE A 4 8.96 7.17 -15.40
C ILE A 4 8.85 7.61 -13.94
N PRO A 5 7.67 7.49 -13.31
CA PRO A 5 7.52 7.94 -11.95
C PRO A 5 8.36 7.03 -11.04
N ALA A 6 9.11 7.64 -10.12
CA ALA A 6 9.97 6.91 -9.18
C ALA A 6 9.13 5.85 -8.44
N LYS A 7 9.53 4.58 -8.55
CA LYS A 7 8.86 3.47 -7.87
C LYS A 7 9.52 3.26 -6.51
N ALA A 8 8.71 3.24 -5.46
CA ALA A 8 9.14 2.95 -4.11
C ALA A 8 8.63 1.57 -3.68
N VAL A 9 9.48 0.82 -2.98
CA VAL A 9 9.10 -0.37 -2.21
C VAL A 9 8.69 0.11 -0.81
N TYR A 10 7.60 -0.43 -0.27
CA TYR A 10 7.10 -0.04 1.04
C TYR A 10 6.60 -1.24 1.84
N ILE A 11 6.57 -1.08 3.18
CA ILE A 11 6.06 -2.04 4.15
C ILE A 11 5.00 -1.34 5.01
N LEU A 12 3.81 -1.94 5.13
CA LEU A 12 2.73 -1.49 6.02
C LEU A 12 2.42 -2.58 7.04
N ALA A 13 1.95 -2.19 8.22
CA ALA A 13 1.45 -3.10 9.25
C ALA A 13 -0.03 -2.83 9.52
N SER A 14 -0.85 -3.87 9.66
CA SER A 14 -2.27 -3.69 10.00
C SER A 14 -2.48 -3.12 11.42
N LYS A 15 -1.64 -3.54 12.35
CA LYS A 15 -1.59 -3.07 13.75
C LYS A 15 -0.21 -3.39 14.34
N ARG A 16 0.05 -2.94 15.57
CA ARG A 16 1.27 -3.33 16.32
C ARG A 16 1.35 -4.86 16.38
N ASN A 17 2.47 -5.41 15.92
CA ASN A 17 2.72 -6.86 15.79
C ASN A 17 1.66 -7.61 14.96
N GLY A 18 0.98 -6.90 14.05
CA GLY A 18 0.01 -7.47 13.13
C GLY A 18 0.62 -7.95 11.82
N THR A 19 -0.26 -8.19 10.85
CA THR A 19 0.11 -8.61 9.51
C THR A 19 0.90 -7.51 8.79
N LEU A 20 2.00 -7.90 8.15
CA LEU A 20 2.79 -7.01 7.31
C LEU A 20 2.37 -7.16 5.83
N TYR A 21 2.31 -6.02 5.15
CA TYR A 21 2.05 -5.94 3.72
C TYR A 21 3.24 -5.27 3.04
N ILE A 22 3.77 -5.90 1.99
CA ILE A 22 4.90 -5.39 1.20
C ILE A 22 4.39 -5.11 -0.20
N GLY A 23 4.72 -3.94 -0.76
CA GLY A 23 4.29 -3.57 -2.10
C GLY A 23 5.20 -2.59 -2.79
N VAL A 24 4.90 -2.34 -4.06
CA VAL A 24 5.58 -1.34 -4.89
C VAL A 24 4.55 -0.33 -5.39
N THR A 25 4.87 0.96 -5.32
CA THR A 25 4.01 2.03 -5.84
C THR A 25 4.83 3.22 -6.31
N SER A 26 4.31 3.96 -7.28
CA SER A 26 4.81 5.30 -7.62
C SER A 26 4.13 6.41 -6.80
N GLN A 27 3.07 6.09 -6.06
CA GLN A 27 2.27 7.03 -5.28
C GLN A 27 1.91 6.41 -3.93
N LEU A 28 2.72 6.67 -2.90
CA LEU A 28 2.56 6.06 -1.58
C LEU A 28 1.30 6.55 -0.85
N ALA A 29 1.03 7.86 -0.89
CA ALA A 29 -0.10 8.47 -0.19
C ALA A 29 -1.46 7.89 -0.65
N THR A 30 -1.68 7.82 -1.95
CA THR A 30 -2.87 7.21 -2.56
C THR A 30 -3.02 5.75 -2.13
N ARG A 31 -1.91 5.01 -2.09
CA ARG A 31 -1.92 3.60 -1.74
C ARG A 31 -2.25 3.38 -0.26
N VAL A 32 -1.69 4.20 0.64
CA VAL A 32 -2.05 4.18 2.07
C VAL A 32 -3.53 4.47 2.27
N TRP A 33 -4.09 5.46 1.57
CA TRP A 33 -5.52 5.76 1.63
C TRP A 33 -6.37 4.57 1.18
N GLN A 34 -6.03 3.93 0.05
CA GLN A 34 -6.76 2.75 -0.45
C GLN A 34 -6.75 1.58 0.55
N HIS A 35 -5.62 1.35 1.25
CA HIS A 35 -5.54 0.34 2.30
C HIS A 35 -6.41 0.70 3.52
N LYS A 36 -6.35 1.95 3.99
CA LYS A 36 -7.17 2.40 5.14
C LYS A 36 -8.67 2.37 4.86
N SER A 37 -9.07 2.77 3.65
CA SER A 37 -10.45 2.82 3.22
C SER A 37 -11.00 1.48 2.74
N LYS A 38 -10.17 0.42 2.71
CA LYS A 38 -10.54 -0.95 2.29
C LYS A 38 -11.24 -0.99 0.92
N VAL A 39 -10.90 -0.06 0.04
CA VAL A 39 -11.55 0.13 -1.27
C VAL A 39 -11.23 -1.02 -2.23
N VAL A 40 -10.07 -1.64 -2.05
CA VAL A 40 -9.66 -2.80 -2.84
C VAL A 40 -9.99 -4.05 -2.04
N GLU A 41 -10.89 -4.86 -2.56
CA GLU A 41 -11.15 -6.20 -2.02
C GLU A 41 -9.87 -7.03 -2.10
N GLY A 42 -9.53 -7.70 -0.99
CA GLY A 42 -8.33 -8.52 -0.92
C GLY A 42 -7.80 -8.70 0.48
N PHE A 43 -6.57 -9.20 0.57
CA PHE A 43 -5.92 -9.55 1.84
C PHE A 43 -5.91 -8.40 2.85
N SER A 44 -5.57 -7.18 2.41
CA SER A 44 -5.55 -5.99 3.27
C SER A 44 -6.93 -5.44 3.64
N ALA A 45 -8.03 -5.96 3.11
CA ALA A 45 -9.37 -5.58 3.56
C ALA A 45 -9.77 -6.36 4.82
N LYS A 46 -9.26 -7.60 4.95
CA LYS A 46 -9.49 -8.50 6.09
C LYS A 46 -8.60 -8.19 7.30
N TYR A 47 -7.37 -7.75 7.05
CA TYR A 47 -6.37 -7.42 8.07
C TYR A 47 -6.10 -5.92 8.08
#